data_AF-A0A924QNZ1-F1
#
_entry.id   AF-A0A924QNZ1-F1
#
_cell.length_a   1.000
_cell.length_b   1.000
_cell.length_c   1.000
_cell.angle_alpha   90.00
_cell.angle_beta   90.00
_cell.angle_gamma   90.00
#
_symmetry.space_group_name_H-M   'P 1'
#
loop_
_entity.id
_entity.type
_entity.pdbx_description
1 polymer ?
#
loop_
_entity_poly.entity_id
_entity_poly.type
_entity_poly.pdbx_seq_one_letter_code
_entity_poly.pdbx_strand_id
1 'polypeptide(L)'
;MRESATVSPARLAERAALLKQGEAHLVKGDAKSALMAFDRAAMILHAADTENSLVRCYMQAGEYRRALAFAAHTAAAHLDATGGAALYAWLLYAGGQPEVAQRMLSTALESATDQSGLKTNAMLVAVQQQLRSGKPLATDDLLKPPARLAPYSDAQRLPEAAKIKGSAVLLPGGTFALMPLAWLPASGNVWLRNGLGQLSKATTAQRFSSQGVAKVKLSTPLPFPPAQHIANLDAFAGSAGFAVDYVATGGNPAWPVLHTGFLGRFIANGPDRQLGIDMPAGARGGPVFDAAGQLTGIALTAANHTADRLVSITALRSAGLKLVNSAPAEQSSASSLNTSSSSSSAVKRPPAQPAARTAVDQIYENSLKIALQVMTEK
;
A
#
# COMPACT_ATOMS: atom_id res chain seq x y z
N MET A 1 -40.40 2.23 13.18
CA MET A 1 -39.53 2.54 14.33
C MET A 1 -39.32 1.25 15.10
N ARG A 2 -38.12 0.65 15.07
CA ARG A 2 -37.78 -0.40 16.04
C ARG A 2 -37.53 0.33 17.35
N GLU A 3 -38.23 -0.03 18.42
CA GLU A 3 -37.82 0.36 19.76
C GLU A 3 -36.34 0.00 19.90
N SER A 4 -35.49 1.00 20.08
CA SER A 4 -34.09 0.78 20.42
C SER A 4 -34.07 0.16 21.80
N ALA A 5 -34.08 -1.17 21.86
CA ALA A 5 -33.83 -1.89 23.10
C ALA A 5 -32.53 -1.33 23.69
N THR A 6 -32.65 -0.71 24.86
CA THR A 6 -31.52 -0.07 25.53
C THR A 6 -30.48 -1.15 25.85
N VAL A 7 -29.26 -0.97 25.34
CA VAL A 7 -28.17 -1.92 25.60
C VAL A 7 -27.82 -1.88 27.08
N SER A 8 -27.85 -3.02 27.76
CA SER A 8 -27.61 -3.08 29.20
C SER A 8 -26.17 -2.68 29.57
N PRO A 9 -25.91 -2.16 30.79
CA PRO A 9 -24.56 -1.81 31.23
C PRO A 9 -23.56 -2.98 31.13
N ALA A 10 -24.01 -4.21 31.44
CA ALA A 10 -23.18 -5.41 31.30
C ALA A 10 -22.76 -5.68 29.85
N ARG A 11 -23.67 -5.46 28.88
CA ARG A 11 -23.38 -5.58 27.45
C ARG A 11 -22.43 -4.49 26.97
N LEU A 12 -22.58 -3.26 27.46
CA LEU A 12 -21.61 -2.18 27.18
C LEU A 12 -20.21 -2.51 27.71
N ALA A 13 -20.11 -3.12 28.91
CA ALA A 13 -18.84 -3.57 29.46
C ALA A 13 -18.21 -4.72 28.63
N GLU A 14 -19.02 -5.69 28.18
CA GLU A 14 -18.59 -6.76 27.27
C GLU A 14 -18.04 -6.18 25.96
N ARG A 15 -18.75 -5.22 25.37
CA ARG A 15 -18.31 -4.52 24.16
C ARG A 15 -16.96 -3.83 24.35
N ALA A 16 -16.78 -3.10 25.44
CA ALA A 16 -15.52 -2.42 25.73
C ALA A 16 -14.36 -3.43 25.88
N ALA A 17 -14.60 -4.59 26.51
CA ALA A 17 -13.62 -5.66 26.61
C ALA A 17 -13.25 -6.25 25.23
N LEU A 18 -14.24 -6.47 24.36
CA LEU A 18 -14.02 -6.94 22.99
C LEU A 18 -13.22 -5.94 22.15
N LEU A 19 -13.50 -4.64 22.27
CA LEU A 19 -12.72 -3.60 21.59
C LEU A 19 -11.26 -3.60 22.06
N LYS A 20 -11.02 -3.67 23.37
CA LYS A 20 -9.66 -3.77 23.93
C LYS A 20 -8.95 -5.04 23.47
N GLN A 21 -9.65 -6.17 23.41
CA GLN A 21 -9.12 -7.43 22.91
C GLN A 21 -8.74 -7.32 21.42
N GLY A 22 -9.62 -6.74 20.59
CA GLY A 22 -9.35 -6.54 19.17
C GLY A 22 -8.13 -5.67 18.93
N GLU A 23 -7.98 -4.57 19.67
CA GLU A 23 -6.76 -3.74 19.62
C GLU A 23 -5.50 -4.53 19.99
N ALA A 24 -5.56 -5.34 21.05
CA ALA A 24 -4.44 -6.18 21.46
C ALA A 24 -4.05 -7.21 20.38
N HIS A 25 -5.00 -7.73 19.61
CA HIS A 25 -4.73 -8.61 18.47
C HIS A 25 -4.10 -7.85 17.29
N LEU A 26 -4.59 -6.64 16.95
CA LEU A 26 -3.98 -5.81 15.91
C LEU A 26 -2.54 -5.42 16.23
N VAL A 27 -2.24 -5.07 17.49
CA VAL A 27 -0.88 -4.78 17.95
C VAL A 27 0.07 -5.96 17.70
N LYS A 28 -0.43 -7.20 17.81
CA LYS A 28 0.33 -8.43 17.56
C LYS A 28 0.38 -8.83 16.07
N GLY A 29 -0.26 -8.08 15.19
CA GLY A 29 -0.39 -8.43 13.77
C GLY A 29 -1.41 -9.55 13.48
N ASP A 30 -2.24 -9.93 14.45
CA ASP A 30 -3.27 -10.95 14.29
C ASP A 30 -4.60 -10.32 13.86
N ALA A 31 -4.65 -9.88 12.60
CA ALA A 31 -5.83 -9.25 12.02
C ALA A 31 -7.05 -10.17 12.03
N LYS A 32 -6.87 -11.50 11.92
CA LYS A 32 -8.01 -12.44 11.92
C LYS A 32 -8.71 -12.46 13.27
N SER A 33 -7.97 -12.62 14.38
CA SER A 33 -8.57 -12.61 15.71
C SER A 33 -9.11 -11.23 16.09
N ALA A 34 -8.44 -10.15 15.63
CA ALA A 34 -8.96 -8.80 15.80
C ALA A 34 -10.33 -8.62 15.14
N LEU A 35 -10.49 -9.06 13.88
CA LEU A 35 -11.75 -9.00 13.15
C LEU A 35 -12.88 -9.69 13.92
N MET A 36 -12.64 -10.91 14.40
CA MET A 36 -13.63 -11.67 15.18
C MET A 36 -14.05 -10.93 16.46
N ALA A 37 -13.11 -10.27 17.15
CA ALA A 37 -13.43 -9.50 18.34
C ALA A 37 -14.26 -8.25 18.02
N PHE A 38 -13.90 -7.52 16.97
CA PHE A 38 -14.63 -6.32 16.53
C PHE A 38 -16.01 -6.63 15.96
N ASP A 39 -16.17 -7.70 15.18
CA ASP A 39 -17.48 -8.14 14.69
C ASP A 39 -18.42 -8.49 15.86
N ARG A 40 -17.90 -9.19 16.88
CA ARG A 40 -18.67 -9.46 18.10
C ARG A 40 -19.06 -8.16 18.82
N ALA A 41 -18.16 -7.17 18.90
CA ALA A 41 -18.47 -5.86 19.49
C ALA A 41 -19.58 -5.14 18.71
N ALA A 42 -19.56 -5.20 17.38
CA ALA A 42 -20.54 -4.59 16.49
C ALA A 42 -21.94 -5.22 16.67
N MET A 43 -22.00 -6.52 16.95
CA MET A 43 -23.25 -7.22 17.27
C MET A 43 -23.86 -6.80 18.62
N ILE A 44 -23.09 -6.17 19.52
CA ILE A 44 -23.61 -5.61 20.77
C ILE A 44 -24.18 -4.21 20.54
N LEU A 45 -23.41 -3.35 19.87
CA LEU A 45 -23.79 -1.99 19.55
C LEU A 45 -23.09 -1.56 18.26
N HIS A 46 -23.89 -1.18 17.28
CA HIS A 46 -23.43 -0.57 16.04
C HIS A 46 -23.03 0.89 16.31
N ALA A 47 -21.73 1.14 16.39
CA ALA A 47 -21.16 2.45 16.72
C ALA A 47 -19.84 2.68 15.97
N ALA A 48 -19.57 3.95 15.68
CA ALA A 48 -18.50 4.38 14.79
C ALA A 48 -17.09 3.94 15.23
N ASP A 49 -16.79 3.89 16.52
CA ASP A 49 -15.52 3.42 17.06
C ASP A 49 -15.27 1.93 16.75
N THR A 50 -16.32 1.10 16.77
CA THR A 50 -16.21 -0.30 16.33
C THR A 50 -15.95 -0.38 14.83
N GLU A 51 -16.68 0.41 14.04
CA GLU A 51 -16.52 0.40 12.59
C GLU A 51 -15.14 0.89 12.14
N ASN A 52 -14.64 1.96 12.73
CA ASN A 52 -13.27 2.45 12.52
C ASN A 52 -12.23 1.36 12.85
N SER A 53 -12.52 0.52 13.85
CA SER A 53 -11.66 -0.61 14.20
C SER A 53 -11.70 -1.73 13.16
N LEU A 54 -12.88 -2.00 12.58
CA LEU A 54 -13.03 -2.93 11.45
C LEU A 54 -12.28 -2.44 10.20
N VAL A 55 -12.38 -1.15 9.85
CA VAL A 55 -11.60 -0.56 8.74
C VAL A 55 -10.10 -0.82 8.91
N ARG A 56 -9.56 -0.53 10.09
CA ARG A 56 -8.14 -0.75 10.39
C ARG A 56 -7.76 -2.23 10.33
N CYS A 57 -8.66 -3.10 10.77
CA CYS A 57 -8.46 -4.54 10.68
C CYS A 57 -8.34 -5.01 9.22
N TYR A 58 -9.22 -4.54 8.33
CA TYR A 58 -9.15 -4.85 6.90
C TYR A 58 -7.86 -4.29 6.27
N MET A 59 -7.45 -3.08 6.62
CA MET A 59 -6.17 -2.52 6.16
C MET A 59 -4.97 -3.37 6.58
N GLN A 60 -4.92 -3.80 7.85
CA GLN A 60 -3.82 -4.61 8.37
C GLN A 60 -3.85 -6.06 7.83
N ALA A 61 -5.01 -6.56 7.40
CA ALA A 61 -5.14 -7.81 6.65
C ALA A 61 -4.76 -7.66 5.15
N GLY A 62 -4.59 -6.44 4.65
CA GLY A 62 -4.33 -6.15 3.24
C GLY A 62 -5.57 -6.32 2.36
N GLU A 63 -6.75 -6.05 2.90
CA GLU A 63 -8.06 -6.04 2.22
C GLU A 63 -8.49 -4.58 1.94
N TYR A 64 -7.66 -3.82 1.21
CA TYR A 64 -7.86 -2.38 1.01
C TYR A 64 -9.24 -2.03 0.43
N ARG A 65 -9.71 -2.77 -0.57
CA ARG A 65 -11.01 -2.45 -1.20
C ARG A 65 -12.16 -2.56 -0.22
N ARG A 66 -12.12 -3.58 0.63
CA ARG A 66 -13.09 -3.77 1.71
C ARG A 66 -12.95 -2.66 2.75
N ALA A 67 -11.72 -2.31 3.14
CA ALA A 67 -11.46 -1.21 4.06
C ALA A 67 -11.99 0.13 3.53
N LEU A 68 -11.76 0.44 2.25
CA LEU A 68 -12.21 1.67 1.60
C LEU A 68 -13.74 1.75 1.54
N ALA A 69 -14.40 0.68 1.11
CA ALA A 69 -15.86 0.62 1.06
C ALA A 69 -16.49 0.77 2.46
N PHE A 70 -15.90 0.09 3.46
CA PHE A 70 -16.40 0.18 4.84
C PHE A 70 -16.11 1.55 5.46
N ALA A 71 -14.97 2.18 5.17
CA ALA A 71 -14.68 3.55 5.61
C ALA A 71 -15.65 4.57 5.01
N ALA A 72 -16.01 4.41 3.73
CA ALA A 72 -17.02 5.23 3.08
C ALA A 72 -18.40 5.07 3.77
N HIS A 73 -18.77 3.84 4.11
CA HIS A 73 -19.99 3.56 4.86
C HIS A 73 -19.99 4.24 6.23
N THR A 74 -18.95 4.03 7.05
CA THR A 74 -18.81 4.62 8.38
C THR A 74 -18.85 6.15 8.32
N ALA A 75 -18.16 6.76 7.36
CA ALA A 75 -18.17 8.21 7.16
C ALA A 75 -19.57 8.76 6.83
N ALA A 76 -20.41 8.00 6.12
CA ALA A 76 -21.76 8.40 5.75
C ALA A 76 -22.80 8.10 6.83
N ALA A 77 -22.66 6.98 7.56
CA ALA A 77 -23.61 6.52 8.58
C ALA A 77 -23.47 7.26 9.92
N HIS A 78 -22.27 7.74 10.24
CA HIS A 78 -21.93 8.35 11.52
C HIS A 78 -21.36 9.77 11.35
N LEU A 79 -22.21 10.70 10.88
CA LEU A 79 -21.81 12.08 10.56
C LEU A 79 -21.26 12.87 11.76
N ASP A 80 -21.62 12.48 12.98
CA ASP A 80 -21.14 13.04 14.24
C ASP A 80 -19.78 12.46 14.70
N ALA A 81 -19.35 11.35 14.10
CA ALA A 81 -18.11 10.67 14.45
C ALA A 81 -17.01 10.91 13.39
N THR A 82 -16.10 11.84 13.68
CA THR A 82 -15.08 12.27 12.72
C THR A 82 -14.04 11.21 12.34
N GLY A 83 -13.92 10.13 13.11
CA GLY A 83 -12.98 9.04 12.82
C GLY A 83 -13.24 8.35 11.48
N GLY A 84 -14.51 8.17 11.09
CA GLY A 84 -14.87 7.55 9.81
C GLY A 84 -14.47 8.43 8.63
N ALA A 85 -14.77 9.73 8.73
CA ALA A 85 -14.37 10.72 7.73
C ALA A 85 -12.84 10.83 7.59
N ALA A 86 -12.12 10.87 8.71
CA ALA A 86 -10.66 10.89 8.74
C ALA A 86 -10.04 9.67 8.05
N LEU A 87 -10.52 8.46 8.38
CA LEU A 87 -10.06 7.21 7.76
C LEU A 87 -10.38 7.19 6.26
N TYR A 88 -11.60 7.54 5.85
CA TYR A 88 -11.98 7.50 4.45
C TYR A 88 -11.15 8.46 3.59
N ALA A 89 -10.98 9.71 4.04
CA ALA A 89 -10.12 10.68 3.36
C ALA A 89 -8.66 10.19 3.27
N TRP A 90 -8.12 9.62 4.36
CA TRP A 90 -6.75 9.10 4.38
C TRP A 90 -6.56 7.94 3.39
N LEU A 91 -7.52 7.00 3.34
CA LEU A 91 -7.46 5.86 2.43
C LEU A 91 -7.62 6.27 0.97
N LEU A 92 -8.53 7.20 0.66
CA LEU A 92 -8.65 7.78 -0.69
C LEU A 92 -7.33 8.40 -1.14
N TYR A 93 -6.69 9.19 -0.28
CA TYR A 93 -5.40 9.80 -0.60
C TYR A 93 -4.33 8.75 -0.85
N ALA A 94 -4.16 7.80 0.07
CA ALA A 94 -3.14 6.77 -0.03
C ALA A 94 -3.34 5.90 -1.28
N GLY A 95 -4.59 5.63 -1.67
CA GLY A 95 -4.96 4.93 -2.90
C GLY A 95 -4.91 5.77 -4.19
N GLY A 96 -4.31 6.96 -4.17
CA GLY A 96 -4.08 7.78 -5.36
C GLY A 96 -5.25 8.64 -5.81
N GLN A 97 -6.16 9.02 -4.90
CA GLN A 97 -7.28 9.94 -5.16
C GLN A 97 -7.20 11.21 -4.28
N PRO A 98 -6.10 11.99 -4.35
CA PRO A 98 -5.86 13.10 -3.44
C PRO A 98 -6.91 14.21 -3.55
N GLU A 99 -7.43 14.53 -4.74
CA GLU A 99 -8.43 15.58 -4.91
C GLU A 99 -9.78 15.17 -4.32
N VAL A 100 -10.15 13.89 -4.44
CA VAL A 100 -11.38 13.34 -3.84
C VAL A 100 -11.26 13.37 -2.32
N ALA A 101 -10.11 12.94 -1.78
CA ALA A 101 -9.81 12.99 -0.36
C ALA A 101 -9.93 14.40 0.22
N GLN A 102 -9.34 15.40 -0.47
CA GLN A 102 -9.39 16.80 -0.03
C GLN A 102 -10.81 17.37 -0.05
N ARG A 103 -11.59 17.11 -1.11
CA ARG A 103 -12.99 17.56 -1.16
C ARG A 103 -13.83 16.95 -0.05
N MET A 104 -13.74 15.63 0.13
CA MET A 104 -14.45 14.90 1.18
C MET A 104 -14.12 15.47 2.57
N LEU A 105 -12.83 15.71 2.84
CA LEU A 105 -12.39 16.24 4.12
C LEU A 105 -12.84 17.68 4.37
N SER A 106 -12.87 18.52 3.33
CA SER A 106 -13.43 19.88 3.43
C SER A 106 -14.91 19.85 3.81
N THR A 107 -15.72 19.00 3.16
CA THR A 107 -17.14 18.83 3.51
C THR A 107 -17.32 18.31 4.95
N ALA A 108 -16.47 17.38 5.39
CA ALA A 108 -16.50 16.89 6.76
C ALA A 108 -16.14 17.98 7.79
N LEU A 109 -15.17 18.85 7.48
CA LEU A 109 -14.79 19.98 8.33
C LEU A 109 -15.88 21.05 8.41
N GLU A 110 -16.52 21.36 7.30
CA GLU A 110 -17.68 22.27 7.25
C GLU A 110 -18.82 21.74 8.12
N SER A 111 -19.12 20.44 8.01
CA SER A 111 -20.18 19.78 8.80
C SER A 111 -19.84 19.68 10.30
N ALA A 112 -18.56 19.51 10.63
CA ALA A 112 -18.08 19.41 12.00
C ALA A 112 -17.92 20.77 12.71
N THR A 113 -18.07 21.87 11.98
CA THR A 113 -18.04 23.21 12.56
C THR A 113 -19.43 23.50 13.16
N ASP A 114 -19.52 23.53 14.49
CA ASP A 114 -20.72 23.92 15.23
C ASP A 114 -21.25 25.30 14.75
N GLN A 115 -22.55 25.54 14.89
CA GLN A 115 -23.23 26.83 14.69
C GLN A 115 -22.57 27.99 15.45
N SER A 116 -21.84 27.71 16.54
CA SER A 116 -21.04 28.73 17.25
C SER A 116 -19.71 29.10 16.57
N GLY A 117 -19.24 28.33 15.59
CA GLY A 117 -17.96 28.51 14.92
C GLY A 117 -16.72 28.24 15.79
N LEU A 118 -16.88 27.82 17.05
CA LEU A 118 -15.79 27.86 18.04
C LEU A 118 -15.04 26.53 18.23
N LYS A 119 -15.57 25.39 17.76
CA LYS A 119 -14.93 24.08 17.99
C LYS A 119 -14.65 23.33 16.69
N THR A 120 -13.49 23.58 16.10
CA THR A 120 -12.99 22.76 14.97
C THR A 120 -12.52 21.40 15.48
N ASN A 121 -12.86 20.32 14.75
CA ASN A 121 -12.40 18.98 15.12
C ASN A 121 -10.89 18.82 14.85
N ALA A 122 -10.09 18.74 15.92
CA ALA A 122 -8.63 18.68 15.85
C ALA A 122 -8.09 17.53 14.97
N MET A 123 -8.76 16.37 14.97
CA MET A 123 -8.36 15.23 14.14
C MET A 123 -8.52 15.54 12.64
N LEU A 124 -9.66 16.08 12.22
CA LEU A 124 -9.89 16.41 10.81
C LEU A 124 -8.92 17.51 10.33
N VAL A 125 -8.60 18.48 11.18
CA VAL A 125 -7.59 19.52 10.89
C VAL A 125 -6.21 18.90 10.73
N ALA A 126 -5.80 18.02 11.65
CA ALA A 126 -4.51 17.32 11.58
C ALA A 126 -4.41 16.47 10.31
N VAL A 127 -5.48 15.76 9.94
CA VAL A 127 -5.55 15.02 8.67
C VAL A 127 -5.40 15.97 7.49
N GLN A 128 -6.12 17.10 7.47
CA GLN A 128 -6.07 18.06 6.37
C GLN A 128 -4.66 18.61 6.17
N GLN A 129 -3.99 18.96 7.27
CA GLN A 129 -2.61 19.42 7.25
C GLN A 129 -1.67 18.35 6.67
N GLN A 130 -1.81 17.09 7.09
CA GLN A 130 -1.01 15.99 6.57
C GLN A 130 -1.25 15.75 5.08
N LEU A 131 -2.51 15.72 4.62
CA LEU A 131 -2.83 15.49 3.21
C LEU A 131 -2.36 16.65 2.31
N ARG A 132 -2.44 17.91 2.80
CA ARG A 132 -1.95 19.09 2.06
C ARG A 132 -0.43 19.14 1.91
N SER A 133 0.32 18.44 2.77
CA SER A 133 1.79 18.38 2.68
C SER A 133 2.30 17.63 1.45
N GLY A 134 1.44 16.88 0.74
CA GLY A 134 1.85 15.97 -0.33
C GLY A 134 2.48 14.67 0.17
N LYS A 135 2.72 14.55 1.48
CA LYS A 135 3.50 13.47 2.12
C LYS A 135 2.86 13.08 3.46
N PRO A 136 1.63 12.55 3.44
CA PRO A 136 0.91 12.31 4.67
C PRO A 136 1.62 11.28 5.54
N LEU A 137 1.88 11.65 6.79
CA LEU A 137 2.44 10.77 7.80
C LEU A 137 1.63 10.89 9.09
N ALA A 138 1.07 9.80 9.56
CA ALA A 138 0.37 9.77 10.84
C ALA A 138 1.38 10.02 11.98
N THR A 139 1.09 11.02 12.80
CA THR A 139 1.89 11.45 13.95
C THR A 139 0.97 11.66 15.15
N ASP A 140 1.52 11.52 16.36
CA ASP A 140 0.85 11.82 17.62
C ASP A 140 -0.55 11.20 17.75
N ASP A 141 -1.59 12.04 17.82
CA ASP A 141 -2.99 11.60 17.96
C ASP A 141 -3.50 10.80 16.76
N LEU A 142 -2.93 10.99 15.57
CA LEU A 142 -3.28 10.20 14.38
C LEU A 142 -2.79 8.75 14.47
N LEU A 143 -1.94 8.42 15.46
CA LEU A 143 -1.51 7.06 15.76
C LEU A 143 -2.37 6.38 16.84
N LYS A 144 -3.35 7.08 17.42
CA LYS A 144 -4.18 6.54 18.51
C LYS A 144 -5.50 5.95 17.97
N PRO A 145 -5.99 4.84 18.56
CA PRO A 145 -7.35 4.36 18.27
C PRO A 145 -8.40 5.38 18.76
N PRO A 146 -9.62 5.37 18.19
CA PRO A 146 -10.16 4.35 17.29
C PRO A 146 -9.85 4.58 15.80
N ALA A 147 -9.38 5.77 15.40
CA ALA A 147 -9.18 6.09 13.99
C ALA A 147 -7.80 5.67 13.45
N ARG A 148 -6.74 5.65 14.28
CA ARG A 148 -5.33 5.32 13.94
C ARG A 148 -5.04 5.16 12.44
N LEU A 149 -4.39 6.14 11.84
CA LEU A 149 -4.16 6.27 10.39
C LEU A 149 -2.84 5.64 9.92
N ALA A 150 -2.43 4.56 10.57
CA ALA A 150 -1.22 3.81 10.27
C ALA A 150 -1.34 2.36 10.76
N PRO A 151 -0.64 1.40 10.13
CA PRO A 151 -0.64 0.03 10.63
C PRO A 151 0.02 -0.03 12.00
N TYR A 152 -0.33 -1.01 12.82
CA TYR A 152 0.54 -1.40 13.93
C TYR A 152 1.79 -2.07 13.36
N SER A 153 2.95 -1.74 13.90
CA SER A 153 4.21 -2.38 13.53
C SER A 153 4.53 -3.47 14.55
N ASP A 154 5.26 -4.50 14.13
CA ASP A 154 5.97 -5.37 15.06
C ASP A 154 6.97 -4.52 15.85
N ALA A 155 6.58 -4.12 17.07
CA ALA A 155 7.29 -3.15 17.89
C ALA A 155 8.57 -3.72 18.51
N GLN A 156 8.76 -5.04 18.48
CA GLN A 156 9.83 -5.69 19.24
C GLN A 156 11.22 -5.66 18.56
N ARG A 157 11.41 -4.99 17.42
CA ARG A 157 12.57 -5.31 16.55
C ARG A 157 13.29 -4.17 15.85
N LEU A 158 12.86 -2.92 15.99
CA LEU A 158 13.60 -1.77 15.45
C LEU A 158 14.40 -1.07 16.54
N PRO A 159 15.74 -0.97 16.41
CA PRO A 159 16.53 -0.11 17.28
C PRO A 159 16.06 1.33 17.19
N GLU A 160 16.10 2.06 18.31
CA GLU A 160 15.71 3.49 18.36
C GLU A 160 16.51 4.35 17.37
N ALA A 161 17.75 3.95 17.07
CA ALA A 161 18.62 4.61 16.10
C ALA A 161 18.22 4.37 14.62
N ALA A 162 17.31 3.42 14.34
CA ALA A 162 16.92 3.09 12.98
C ALA A 162 16.16 4.26 12.34
N LYS A 163 16.58 4.65 11.14
CA LYS A 163 15.97 5.74 10.38
C LYS A 163 15.34 5.24 9.10
N ILE A 164 14.15 5.75 8.78
CA ILE A 164 13.54 5.51 7.47
C ILE A 164 14.40 6.19 6.39
N LYS A 165 14.76 5.43 5.35
CA LYS A 165 15.51 5.92 4.18
C LYS A 165 14.64 6.10 2.95
N GLY A 166 13.57 5.33 2.82
CA GLY A 166 12.61 5.40 1.72
C GLY A 166 11.89 4.07 1.48
N SER A 167 11.75 3.68 0.21
CA SER A 167 10.96 2.53 -0.25
C SER A 167 11.76 1.41 -0.94
N ALA A 168 11.31 0.18 -0.85
CA ALA A 168 11.84 -0.99 -1.54
C ALA A 168 10.70 -1.81 -2.16
N VAL A 169 11.06 -2.78 -2.98
CA VAL A 169 10.13 -3.65 -3.72
C VAL A 169 10.32 -5.09 -3.29
N LEU A 170 9.29 -5.71 -2.70
CA LEU A 170 9.28 -7.15 -2.44
C LEU A 170 9.19 -7.92 -3.77
N LEU A 171 10.05 -8.91 -3.95
CA LEU A 171 10.05 -9.79 -5.11
C LEU A 171 9.14 -11.01 -4.88
N PRO A 172 8.72 -11.70 -5.95
CA PRO A 172 7.92 -12.93 -5.85
C PRO A 172 8.53 -13.95 -4.89
N GLY A 173 7.66 -14.62 -4.13
CA GLY A 173 8.04 -15.56 -3.08
C GLY A 173 8.44 -14.89 -1.77
N GLY A 174 8.40 -13.55 -1.67
CA GLY A 174 8.46 -12.85 -0.39
C GLY A 174 9.81 -12.92 0.34
N THR A 175 10.82 -13.55 -0.25
CA THR A 175 12.11 -13.84 0.39
C THR A 175 13.20 -12.83 0.01
N PHE A 176 13.01 -12.11 -1.08
CA PHE A 176 13.95 -11.11 -1.56
C PHE A 176 13.25 -9.79 -1.81
N ALA A 177 14.01 -8.71 -1.72
CA ALA A 177 13.54 -7.38 -2.10
C ALA A 177 14.61 -6.65 -2.94
N LEU A 178 14.18 -5.69 -3.74
CA LEU A 178 15.03 -4.71 -4.40
C LEU A 178 14.95 -3.39 -3.64
N MET A 179 16.09 -2.74 -3.45
CA MET A 179 16.17 -1.41 -2.86
C MET A 179 17.23 -0.58 -3.57
N PRO A 180 17.16 0.76 -3.51
CA PRO A 180 18.23 1.62 -4.00
C PRO A 180 19.57 1.27 -3.34
N LEU A 181 20.61 1.18 -4.15
CA LEU A 181 21.96 0.86 -3.69
C LEU A 181 22.49 1.91 -2.70
N ALA A 182 22.12 3.18 -2.91
CA ALA A 182 22.52 4.31 -2.07
C ALA A 182 22.03 4.23 -0.62
N TRP A 183 21.13 3.29 -0.31
CA TRP A 183 20.62 3.10 1.05
C TRP A 183 21.17 1.86 1.75
N LEU A 184 22.05 1.11 1.09
CA LEU A 184 22.83 0.13 1.84
C LEU A 184 23.75 0.88 2.79
N PRO A 185 23.68 0.62 4.10
CA PRO A 185 24.60 1.24 5.03
C PRO A 185 25.99 0.61 4.83
N ALA A 186 27.05 1.38 5.12
CA ALA A 186 28.42 0.86 5.08
C ALA A 186 28.63 -0.24 6.14
N SER A 187 27.94 -0.10 7.28
CA SER A 187 27.90 -1.02 8.41
C SER A 187 26.53 -1.01 9.07
N GLY A 188 26.18 -2.06 9.80
CA GLY A 188 24.92 -2.13 10.54
C GLY A 188 23.81 -2.84 9.77
N ASN A 189 22.61 -2.79 10.33
CA ASN A 189 21.50 -3.61 9.87
C ASN A 189 20.53 -2.85 8.96
N VAL A 190 19.89 -3.59 8.05
CA VAL A 190 18.77 -3.12 7.22
C VAL A 190 17.51 -3.86 7.67
N TRP A 191 16.41 -3.13 7.81
CA TRP A 191 15.08 -3.68 8.02
C TRP A 191 14.12 -3.20 6.94
N LEU A 192 13.17 -4.05 6.61
CA LEU A 192 12.13 -3.80 5.64
C LEU A 192 10.77 -4.07 6.29
N ARG A 193 9.84 -3.11 6.15
CA ARG A 193 8.48 -3.18 6.68
C ARG A 193 7.45 -3.06 5.57
N ASN A 194 6.47 -3.94 5.47
CA ASN A 194 5.38 -3.77 4.50
C ASN A 194 4.26 -2.87 5.05
N GLY A 195 3.24 -2.60 4.23
CA GLY A 195 2.08 -1.78 4.59
C GLY A 195 1.14 -2.46 5.59
N LEU A 196 1.39 -3.73 5.93
CA LEU A 196 0.70 -4.46 6.99
C LEU A 196 1.41 -4.32 8.35
N GLY A 197 2.56 -3.62 8.39
CA GLY A 197 3.38 -3.41 9.58
C GLY A 197 4.28 -4.59 9.95
N GLN A 198 4.37 -5.61 9.10
CA GLN A 198 5.26 -6.76 9.30
C GLN A 198 6.70 -6.36 8.95
N LEU A 199 7.64 -6.71 9.83
CA LEU A 199 9.03 -6.31 9.75
C LEU A 199 9.95 -7.51 9.50
N SER A 200 10.93 -7.35 8.62
CA SER A 200 11.98 -8.35 8.39
C SER A 200 13.35 -7.70 8.30
N LYS A 201 14.34 -8.28 9.01
CA LYS A 201 15.75 -7.92 8.84
C LYS A 201 16.23 -8.43 7.49
N ALA A 202 17.08 -7.67 6.81
CA ALA A 202 17.58 -7.99 5.49
C ALA A 202 19.11 -7.96 5.41
N THR A 203 19.68 -8.78 4.53
CA THR A 203 21.12 -8.82 4.22
C THR A 203 21.34 -8.67 2.72
N THR A 204 22.37 -7.96 2.29
CA THR A 204 22.70 -7.82 0.88
C THR A 204 23.02 -9.18 0.26
N ALA A 205 22.33 -9.53 -0.83
CA ALA A 205 22.54 -10.76 -1.58
C ALA A 205 23.28 -10.49 -2.90
N GLN A 206 22.93 -9.40 -3.60
CA GLN A 206 23.54 -9.04 -4.88
C GLN A 206 23.46 -7.53 -5.09
N ARG A 207 24.47 -6.94 -5.77
CA ARG A 207 24.50 -5.53 -6.15
C ARG A 207 24.44 -5.40 -7.67
N PHE A 208 23.58 -4.51 -8.15
CA PHE A 208 23.43 -4.13 -9.56
C PHE A 208 23.90 -2.68 -9.70
N SER A 209 25.21 -2.47 -9.59
CA SER A 209 25.79 -1.12 -9.43
C SER A 209 25.47 -0.19 -10.60
N SER A 210 25.46 -0.68 -11.83
CA SER A 210 25.09 0.12 -13.01
C SER A 210 23.62 0.52 -13.03
N GLN A 211 22.74 -0.26 -12.39
CA GLN A 211 21.33 0.10 -12.21
C GLN A 211 21.10 0.93 -10.94
N GLY A 212 22.06 0.99 -10.01
CA GLY A 212 21.89 1.65 -8.70
C GLY A 212 20.91 0.91 -7.78
N VAL A 213 20.80 -0.42 -7.91
CA VAL A 213 19.89 -1.26 -7.14
C VAL A 213 20.67 -2.36 -6.40
N ALA A 214 20.21 -2.73 -5.21
CA ALA A 214 20.65 -3.90 -4.49
C ALA A 214 19.49 -4.89 -4.31
N LYS A 215 19.77 -6.18 -4.47
CA LYS A 215 18.90 -7.27 -4.02
C LYS A 215 19.31 -7.68 -2.61
N VAL A 216 18.35 -7.69 -1.71
CA VAL A 216 18.53 -8.12 -0.32
C VAL A 216 17.70 -9.36 -0.04
N LYS A 217 18.21 -10.25 0.82
CA LYS A 217 17.51 -11.43 1.33
C LYS A 217 16.86 -11.08 2.66
N LEU A 218 15.59 -11.44 2.81
CA LEU A 218 14.84 -11.28 4.05
C LEU A 218 15.10 -12.47 4.97
N SER A 219 15.28 -12.18 6.26
CA SER A 219 15.42 -13.20 7.31
C SER A 219 14.12 -13.97 7.55
N THR A 220 12.99 -13.26 7.53
CA THR A 220 11.64 -13.82 7.53
C THR A 220 10.94 -13.40 6.23
N PRO A 221 10.41 -14.35 5.43
CA PRO A 221 9.63 -14.00 4.25
C PRO A 221 8.42 -13.14 4.61
N LEU A 222 8.14 -12.14 3.77
CA LEU A 222 6.94 -11.30 3.88
C LEU A 222 5.87 -11.81 2.91
N PRO A 223 4.56 -11.62 3.19
CA PRO A 223 3.50 -12.04 2.29
C PRO A 223 3.62 -11.32 0.95
N PHE A 224 3.44 -12.08 -0.13
CA PHE A 224 3.41 -11.59 -1.50
C PHE A 224 2.05 -11.94 -2.12
N PRO A 225 1.39 -11.03 -2.86
CA PRO A 225 0.09 -11.35 -3.45
C PRO A 225 0.22 -12.46 -4.51
N PRO A 226 -0.55 -13.56 -4.42
CA PRO A 226 -0.40 -14.69 -5.34
C PRO A 226 -0.75 -14.34 -6.79
N ALA A 227 -1.64 -13.38 -7.00
CA ALA A 227 -2.04 -12.88 -8.31
C ALA A 227 -1.13 -11.76 -8.85
N GLN A 228 -0.07 -11.38 -8.12
CA GLN A 228 0.83 -10.35 -8.62
C GLN A 228 1.76 -10.91 -9.70
N HIS A 229 1.69 -10.32 -10.88
CA HIS A 229 2.57 -10.66 -11.99
C HIS A 229 3.70 -9.65 -12.16
N ILE A 230 4.80 -10.12 -12.74
CA ILE A 230 5.90 -9.27 -13.22
C ILE A 230 5.74 -9.11 -14.73
N ALA A 231 5.93 -7.89 -15.22
CA ALA A 231 5.88 -7.62 -16.65
C ALA A 231 6.95 -8.43 -17.40
N ASN A 232 6.56 -9.03 -18.53
CA ASN A 232 7.50 -9.76 -19.40
C ASN A 232 8.34 -8.82 -20.24
N LEU A 233 7.79 -7.66 -20.59
CA LEU A 233 8.39 -6.61 -21.42
C LEU A 233 8.26 -5.26 -20.71
N ASP A 234 9.03 -4.29 -21.18
CA ASP A 234 8.89 -2.92 -20.72
C ASP A 234 7.58 -2.32 -21.24
N ALA A 235 6.88 -1.59 -20.37
CA ALA A 235 5.66 -0.90 -20.74
C ALA A 235 5.95 0.20 -21.80
N PHE A 236 4.97 0.55 -22.64
CA PHE A 236 5.16 1.58 -23.66
C PHE A 236 5.30 2.99 -23.04
N ALA A 237 6.06 3.90 -23.66
CA ALA A 237 6.17 5.28 -23.19
C ALA A 237 4.85 6.03 -23.42
N GLY A 238 4.39 6.80 -22.44
CA GLY A 238 3.07 7.44 -22.46
C GLY A 238 1.92 6.49 -22.12
N SER A 239 2.19 5.23 -21.76
CA SER A 239 1.16 4.35 -21.20
C SER A 239 0.87 4.71 -19.75
N ALA A 240 -0.38 4.51 -19.31
CA ALA A 240 -0.74 4.71 -17.92
C ALA A 240 0.08 3.78 -17.01
N GLY A 241 0.52 4.30 -15.87
CA GLY A 241 1.29 3.57 -14.88
C GLY A 241 1.07 4.09 -13.47
N PHE A 242 1.61 3.34 -12.53
CA PHE A 242 1.44 3.59 -11.10
C PHE A 242 2.79 3.49 -10.40
N ALA A 243 3.13 4.48 -9.59
CA ALA A 243 4.30 4.42 -8.72
C ALA A 243 3.84 4.42 -7.27
N VAL A 244 4.50 3.65 -6.41
CA VAL A 244 4.14 3.58 -5.00
C VAL A 244 5.36 3.87 -4.16
N ASP A 245 5.25 4.74 -3.16
CA ASP A 245 6.32 4.99 -2.20
C ASP A 245 5.82 5.24 -0.77
N TYR A 246 6.73 5.10 0.18
CA TYR A 246 6.58 5.58 1.54
C TYR A 246 7.18 6.97 1.65
N VAL A 247 6.51 7.80 2.43
CA VAL A 247 7.09 9.05 2.91
C VAL A 247 8.31 8.72 3.79
N ALA A 248 9.49 9.21 3.36
CA ALA A 248 10.77 8.90 3.98
C ALA A 248 11.10 9.81 5.18
N THR A 249 10.18 9.95 6.13
CA THR A 249 10.37 10.78 7.34
C THR A 249 9.87 10.07 8.59
N GLY A 250 10.51 10.35 9.72
CA GLY A 250 10.20 9.74 11.02
C GLY A 250 10.69 8.29 11.19
N GLY A 251 10.15 7.60 12.20
CA GLY A 251 10.32 6.15 12.43
C GLY A 251 9.00 5.37 12.45
N ASN A 252 7.87 6.08 12.35
CA ASN A 252 6.54 5.50 12.51
C ASN A 252 6.16 4.59 11.34
N PRO A 253 5.39 3.52 11.60
CA PRO A 253 4.74 2.79 10.52
C PRO A 253 3.81 3.71 9.74
N ALA A 254 3.72 3.48 8.43
CA ALA A 254 2.84 4.20 7.54
C ALA A 254 2.25 3.21 6.52
N TRP A 255 1.17 3.61 5.86
CA TRP A 255 0.77 2.98 4.61
C TRP A 255 1.52 3.65 3.45
N PRO A 256 1.87 2.90 2.39
CA PRO A 256 2.45 3.51 1.20
C PRO A 256 1.41 4.43 0.50
N VAL A 257 1.87 5.31 -0.37
CA VAL A 257 1.02 6.19 -1.18
C VAL A 257 1.21 5.81 -2.65
N LEU A 258 0.09 5.66 -3.36
CA LEU A 258 0.06 5.40 -4.79
C LEU A 258 -0.09 6.71 -5.56
N HIS A 259 0.75 6.85 -6.59
CA HIS A 259 0.76 7.95 -7.53
C HIS A 259 0.38 7.40 -8.90
N THR A 260 -0.53 8.10 -9.59
CA THR A 260 -0.99 7.74 -10.94
C THR A 260 -0.38 8.68 -11.96
N GLY A 261 -0.11 8.19 -13.16
CA GLY A 261 0.42 9.03 -14.23
C GLY A 261 0.73 8.24 -15.49
N PHE A 262 1.66 8.75 -16.28
CA PHE A 262 2.10 8.12 -17.53
C PHE A 262 3.58 7.79 -17.47
N LEU A 263 3.96 6.61 -17.94
CA LEU A 263 5.36 6.18 -17.94
C LEU A 263 6.16 7.01 -18.94
N GLY A 264 7.32 7.53 -18.52
CA GLY A 264 8.13 8.43 -19.34
C GLY A 264 8.81 7.77 -20.55
N ARG A 265 9.57 8.57 -21.29
CA ARG A 265 10.42 8.12 -22.40
C ARG A 265 11.75 7.53 -21.91
N PHE A 266 12.42 6.76 -22.76
CA PHE A 266 13.78 6.31 -22.51
C PHE A 266 14.74 7.50 -22.33
N ILE A 267 15.68 7.39 -21.40
CA ILE A 267 16.76 8.36 -21.21
C ILE A 267 17.78 8.11 -22.34
N ALA A 268 18.21 9.17 -23.02
CA ALA A 268 19.15 9.06 -24.12
C ALA A 268 20.41 8.27 -23.69
N ASN A 269 20.82 7.29 -24.51
CA ASN A 269 22.03 6.49 -24.34
C ASN A 269 22.08 5.55 -23.12
N GLY A 270 20.93 5.15 -22.54
CA GLY A 270 20.88 4.19 -21.44
C GLY A 270 19.70 3.22 -21.50
N PRO A 271 19.75 2.11 -20.73
CA PRO A 271 18.61 1.20 -20.57
C PRO A 271 17.49 1.77 -19.69
N ASP A 272 17.76 2.91 -19.04
CA ASP A 272 16.85 3.54 -18.09
C ASP A 272 15.80 4.40 -18.80
N ARG A 273 14.70 4.61 -18.08
CA ARG A 273 13.58 5.43 -18.52
C ARG A 273 13.32 6.55 -17.52
N GLN A 274 12.88 7.71 -17.99
CA GLN A 274 12.26 8.70 -17.10
C GLN A 274 11.01 8.08 -16.47
N LEU A 275 10.76 8.28 -15.18
CA LEU A 275 9.57 7.71 -14.53
C LEU A 275 8.29 8.24 -15.19
N GLY A 276 8.19 9.54 -15.42
CA GLY A 276 7.04 10.21 -16.07
C GLY A 276 5.79 10.34 -15.21
N ILE A 277 5.75 9.65 -14.06
CA ILE A 277 4.73 9.81 -13.02
C ILE A 277 5.22 10.89 -12.05
N ASP A 278 4.41 11.91 -11.84
CA ASP A 278 4.72 12.98 -10.89
C ASP A 278 4.69 12.44 -9.47
N MET A 279 5.77 12.68 -8.72
CA MET A 279 5.90 12.27 -7.33
C MET A 279 6.48 13.42 -6.50
N PRO A 280 5.97 13.67 -5.28
CA PRO A 280 6.54 14.69 -4.39
C PRO A 280 8.03 14.45 -4.18
N ALA A 281 8.87 15.49 -4.21
CA ALA A 281 10.32 15.34 -4.06
C ALA A 281 10.68 14.52 -2.81
N GLY A 282 11.53 13.50 -2.93
CA GLY A 282 11.83 12.63 -1.79
C GLY A 282 12.61 11.39 -2.17
N ALA A 283 12.82 10.53 -1.19
CA ALA A 283 13.52 9.28 -1.40
C ALA A 283 12.66 8.31 -2.21
N ARG A 284 13.24 7.70 -3.26
CA ARG A 284 12.58 6.76 -4.17
C ARG A 284 13.10 5.36 -4.03
N GLY A 285 12.30 4.37 -4.35
CA GLY A 285 12.73 2.97 -4.39
C GLY A 285 11.57 1.99 -4.35
N GLY A 286 10.34 2.49 -4.43
CA GLY A 286 9.15 1.66 -4.41
C GLY A 286 8.78 1.16 -5.81
N PRO A 287 7.76 0.29 -5.87
CA PRO A 287 7.41 -0.42 -7.09
C PRO A 287 6.75 0.51 -8.10
N VAL A 288 6.96 0.17 -9.37
CA VAL A 288 6.23 0.78 -10.49
C VAL A 288 5.46 -0.31 -11.21
N PHE A 289 4.18 -0.05 -11.46
CA PHE A 289 3.26 -0.94 -12.15
C PHE A 289 2.79 -0.34 -13.48
N ASP A 290 2.49 -1.19 -14.45
CA ASP A 290 1.82 -0.79 -15.69
C ASP A 290 0.28 -0.74 -15.53
N ALA A 291 -0.43 -0.39 -16.60
CA ALA A 291 -1.89 -0.33 -16.65
C ALA A 291 -2.60 -1.68 -16.37
N ALA A 292 -1.90 -2.80 -16.53
CA ALA A 292 -2.39 -4.14 -16.19
C ALA A 292 -2.05 -4.53 -14.74
N GLY A 293 -1.44 -3.63 -13.96
CA GLY A 293 -1.03 -3.90 -12.59
C GLY A 293 0.18 -4.82 -12.48
N GLN A 294 0.92 -5.05 -13.56
CA GLN A 294 2.13 -5.87 -13.55
C GLN A 294 3.31 -5.04 -13.04
N LEU A 295 4.16 -5.65 -12.20
CA LEU A 295 5.38 -5.00 -11.71
C LEU A 295 6.35 -4.80 -12.89
N THR A 296 6.58 -3.55 -13.28
CA THR A 296 7.44 -3.19 -14.42
C THR A 296 8.82 -2.69 -13.99
N GLY A 297 9.00 -2.29 -12.72
CA GLY A 297 10.32 -1.96 -12.19
C GLY A 297 10.30 -1.27 -10.84
N ILE A 298 11.37 -0.51 -10.58
CA ILE A 298 11.60 0.26 -9.37
C ILE A 298 11.86 1.74 -9.72
N ALA A 299 11.19 2.65 -9.01
CA ALA A 299 11.42 4.08 -9.15
C ALA A 299 12.69 4.47 -8.37
N LEU A 300 13.60 5.19 -9.00
CA LEU A 300 14.82 5.74 -8.38
C LEU A 300 14.94 7.24 -8.66
N THR A 301 15.59 7.97 -7.77
CA THR A 301 16.03 9.33 -8.07
C THR A 301 17.15 9.27 -9.13
N ALA A 302 17.12 10.11 -10.15
CA ALA A 302 18.25 10.19 -11.09
C ALA A 302 19.50 10.73 -10.39
N ALA A 303 20.67 10.30 -10.86
CA ALA A 303 21.97 10.70 -10.30
C ALA A 303 22.21 12.22 -10.37
N ASN A 304 21.62 12.90 -11.35
CA ASN A 304 21.70 14.35 -11.52
C ASN A 304 20.55 15.12 -10.84
N HIS A 305 19.66 14.42 -10.13
CA HIS A 305 18.48 14.97 -9.47
C HIS A 305 17.49 15.74 -10.37
N THR A 306 17.56 15.61 -11.70
CA THR A 306 16.71 16.40 -12.61
C THR A 306 15.32 15.80 -12.81
N ALA A 307 15.20 14.47 -12.76
CA ALA A 307 13.93 13.76 -12.86
C ALA A 307 14.04 12.37 -12.23
N ASP A 308 12.96 11.83 -11.68
CA ASP A 308 12.95 10.42 -11.26
C ASP A 308 13.05 9.49 -12.49
N ARG A 309 13.69 8.34 -12.31
CA ARG A 309 13.86 7.30 -13.32
C ARG A 309 13.21 6.00 -12.91
N LEU A 310 12.77 5.23 -13.89
CA LEU A 310 12.34 3.85 -13.77
C LEU A 310 13.49 2.94 -14.21
N VAL A 311 13.96 2.10 -13.28
CA VAL A 311 14.81 0.95 -13.62
C VAL A 311 13.88 -0.23 -13.92
N SER A 312 13.80 -0.60 -15.19
CA SER A 312 12.86 -1.64 -15.63
C SER A 312 13.29 -3.04 -15.20
N ILE A 313 12.32 -3.93 -15.08
CA ILE A 313 12.57 -5.35 -14.85
C ILE A 313 13.39 -5.96 -15.99
N THR A 314 13.21 -5.52 -17.24
CA THR A 314 14.01 -6.01 -18.36
C THR A 314 15.48 -5.63 -18.18
N ALA A 315 15.78 -4.39 -17.79
CA ALA A 315 17.14 -3.96 -17.49
C ALA A 315 17.77 -4.77 -16.35
N LEU A 316 17.00 -5.05 -15.29
CA LEU A 316 17.45 -5.88 -14.17
C LEU A 316 17.69 -7.35 -14.57
N ARG A 317 16.82 -7.94 -15.41
CA ARG A 317 17.01 -9.30 -15.95
C ARG A 317 18.28 -9.39 -16.78
N SER A 318 18.52 -8.41 -17.65
CA SER A 318 19.76 -8.30 -18.44
C SER A 318 21.00 -8.16 -17.55
N ALA A 319 20.87 -7.51 -16.39
CA ALA A 319 21.92 -7.43 -15.38
C ALA A 319 22.07 -8.69 -14.50
N GLY A 320 21.32 -9.76 -14.81
CA GLY A 320 21.40 -11.05 -14.13
C GLY A 320 20.41 -11.25 -12.99
N LEU A 321 19.40 -10.39 -12.82
CA LEU A 321 18.31 -10.64 -11.87
C LEU A 321 17.47 -11.83 -12.35
N LYS A 322 17.61 -12.96 -11.66
CA LYS A 322 16.74 -14.13 -11.85
C LYS A 322 15.43 -13.93 -11.11
N LEU A 323 14.35 -13.81 -11.86
CA LEU A 323 12.99 -13.79 -11.35
C LEU A 323 12.32 -15.11 -11.74
N VAL A 324 11.87 -15.86 -10.73
CA VAL A 324 10.98 -16.99 -10.98
C VAL A 324 9.59 -16.39 -11.06
N ASN A 325 9.06 -16.25 -12.28
CA ASN A 325 7.63 -16.10 -12.42
C ASN A 325 7.05 -17.42 -11.91
N SER A 326 6.34 -17.39 -10.78
CA SER A 326 5.46 -18.50 -10.45
C SER A 326 4.50 -18.58 -11.63
N ALA A 327 4.69 -19.60 -12.49
CA ALA A 327 3.75 -19.86 -13.56
C ALA A 327 2.36 -19.91 -12.89
N PRO A 328 1.33 -19.25 -13.45
CA PRO A 328 -0.01 -19.45 -12.92
C PRO A 328 -0.24 -20.95 -12.91
N ALA A 329 -0.47 -21.53 -11.73
CA ALA A 329 -0.88 -22.91 -11.62
C ALA A 329 -2.13 -22.99 -12.49
N GLU A 330 -2.00 -23.63 -13.65
CA GLU A 330 -3.01 -23.60 -14.67
C GLU A 330 -4.33 -24.01 -14.01
N GLN A 331 -5.30 -23.10 -14.03
CA GLN A 331 -6.70 -23.48 -13.97
C GLN A 331 -7.04 -24.17 -15.29
N SER A 332 -6.36 -25.29 -15.56
CA SER A 332 -6.65 -26.26 -16.60
C SER A 332 -7.91 -27.02 -16.17
N SER A 333 -9.02 -26.30 -16.10
CA SER A 333 -10.36 -26.88 -16.02
C SER A 333 -10.80 -27.11 -17.46
N ALA A 334 -10.54 -28.33 -17.91
CA ALA A 334 -11.12 -29.05 -19.03
C ALA A 334 -12.18 -28.30 -19.86
N SER A 335 -11.84 -27.99 -21.11
CA SER A 335 -12.81 -27.95 -22.20
C SER A 335 -12.20 -28.61 -23.43
N SER A 336 -11.98 -29.92 -23.32
CA SER A 336 -11.61 -30.79 -24.44
C SER A 336 -12.88 -31.31 -25.11
N LEU A 337 -13.20 -30.74 -26.27
CA LEU A 337 -14.03 -31.40 -27.29
C LEU A 337 -13.48 -31.04 -28.68
N ASN A 338 -12.95 -32.07 -29.34
CA ASN A 338 -12.87 -32.36 -30.78
C ASN A 338 -13.38 -31.28 -31.75
N THR A 339 -12.73 -30.99 -32.88
CA THR A 339 -12.53 -31.94 -34.00
C THR A 339 -11.44 -31.50 -34.99
N SER A 340 -10.86 -32.51 -35.65
CA SER A 340 -9.89 -32.46 -36.74
C SER A 340 -10.49 -32.03 -38.09
N SER A 341 -9.88 -31.05 -38.77
CA SER A 341 -9.78 -31.02 -40.24
C SER A 341 -8.72 -30.03 -40.71
N SER A 342 -7.79 -30.53 -41.51
CA SER A 342 -6.65 -29.85 -42.11
C SER A 342 -7.04 -29.04 -43.36
N SER A 343 -6.78 -27.73 -43.34
CA SER A 343 -6.56 -26.94 -44.55
C SER A 343 -5.67 -25.73 -44.22
N SER A 344 -4.47 -25.72 -44.82
CA SER A 344 -3.45 -24.68 -44.67
C SER A 344 -3.83 -23.43 -45.45
N SER A 345 -4.58 -22.52 -44.82
CA SER A 345 -4.74 -21.13 -45.26
C SER A 345 -3.93 -20.23 -44.32
N ALA A 346 -3.25 -19.22 -44.87
CA ALA A 346 -2.45 -18.26 -44.12
C ALA A 346 -3.31 -17.58 -43.04
N VAL A 347 -3.20 -18.08 -41.80
CA VAL A 347 -3.98 -17.59 -40.66
C VAL A 347 -3.52 -16.17 -40.36
N LYS A 348 -4.35 -15.20 -40.76
CA LYS A 348 -4.23 -13.81 -40.36
C LYS A 348 -4.27 -13.78 -38.83
N ARG A 349 -3.11 -13.59 -38.20
CA ARG A 349 -2.98 -13.58 -36.73
C ARG A 349 -3.97 -12.53 -36.22
N PRO A 350 -4.98 -12.90 -35.42
CA PRO A 350 -5.93 -11.92 -34.89
C PRO A 350 -5.12 -10.84 -34.16
N PRO A 351 -5.53 -9.56 -34.26
CA PRO A 351 -4.86 -8.48 -33.55
C PRO A 351 -4.81 -8.84 -32.07
N ALA A 352 -3.64 -8.66 -31.46
CA ALA A 352 -3.45 -8.96 -30.04
C ALA A 352 -4.50 -8.17 -29.24
N GLN A 353 -5.36 -8.89 -28.53
CA GLN A 353 -6.36 -8.26 -27.69
C GLN A 353 -5.64 -7.49 -26.57
N PRO A 354 -5.98 -6.21 -26.34
CA PRO A 354 -5.33 -5.43 -25.29
C PRO A 354 -5.56 -6.14 -23.95
N ALA A 355 -4.49 -6.25 -23.15
CA ALA A 355 -4.57 -6.84 -21.82
C ALA A 355 -5.64 -6.12 -20.98
N ALA A 356 -6.42 -6.89 -20.23
CA ALA A 356 -7.41 -6.32 -19.31
C ALA A 356 -6.72 -5.38 -18.33
N ARG A 357 -7.29 -4.19 -18.13
CA ARG A 357 -6.77 -3.22 -17.15
C ARG A 357 -7.12 -3.70 -15.74
N THR A 358 -6.15 -3.61 -14.83
CA THR A 358 -6.39 -3.89 -13.42
C THR A 358 -6.94 -2.65 -12.74
N ALA A 359 -7.93 -2.81 -11.87
CA ALA A 359 -8.50 -1.70 -11.11
C ALA A 359 -7.44 -1.09 -10.18
N VAL A 360 -7.42 0.25 -10.06
CA VAL A 360 -6.38 0.98 -9.31
C VAL A 360 -6.35 0.58 -7.83
N ASP A 361 -7.52 0.32 -7.26
CA ASP A 361 -7.69 -0.15 -5.89
C ASP A 361 -7.08 -1.55 -5.66
N GLN A 362 -7.14 -2.44 -6.65
CA GLN A 362 -6.46 -3.74 -6.62
C GLN A 362 -4.92 -3.56 -6.67
N ILE A 363 -4.43 -2.60 -7.45
CA ILE A 363 -2.98 -2.28 -7.51
C ILE A 363 -2.52 -1.78 -6.14
N TYR A 364 -3.27 -0.88 -5.51
CA TYR A 364 -2.94 -0.40 -4.16
C TYR A 364 -3.03 -1.53 -3.11
N GLU A 365 -4.07 -2.36 -3.16
CA GLU A 365 -4.23 -3.53 -2.27
C GLU A 365 -3.01 -4.48 -2.34
N ASN A 366 -2.53 -4.76 -3.54
CA ASN A 366 -1.30 -5.54 -3.75
C ASN A 366 -0.07 -4.80 -3.21
N SER A 367 -0.04 -3.48 -3.39
CA SER A 367 1.08 -2.63 -2.97
C SER A 367 1.27 -2.58 -1.46
N LEU A 368 0.22 -2.79 -0.65
CA LEU A 368 0.36 -2.96 0.80
C LEU A 368 1.31 -4.10 1.18
N LYS A 369 1.43 -5.12 0.32
CA LYS A 369 2.32 -6.28 0.52
C LYS A 369 3.67 -6.09 -0.20
N ILE A 370 3.66 -5.47 -1.37
CA ILE A 370 4.83 -5.36 -2.26
C ILE A 370 5.73 -4.18 -1.89
N ALA A 371 5.16 -3.02 -1.60
CA ALA A 371 5.94 -1.83 -1.24
C ALA A 371 6.45 -1.99 0.20
N LEU A 372 7.76 -1.84 0.36
CA LEU A 372 8.42 -1.95 1.65
C LEU A 372 8.99 -0.59 2.06
N GLN A 373 8.85 -0.22 3.33
CA GLN A 373 9.58 0.87 3.94
C GLN A 373 10.97 0.38 4.33
N VAL A 374 12.01 1.14 4.00
CA VAL A 374 13.41 0.82 4.29
C VAL A 374 13.85 1.56 5.53
N MET A 375 14.41 0.84 6.50
CA MET A 375 15.03 1.40 7.69
C MET A 375 16.47 0.88 7.83
N THR A 376 17.39 1.75 8.23
CA THR A 376 18.79 1.37 8.49
C THR A 376 19.26 1.95 9.81
N GLU A 377 20.22 1.28 10.45
CA GLU A 377 21.06 1.92 11.47
C GLU A 377 21.92 3.03 10.82
N LYS A 378 22.36 3.99 11.64
CA LYS A 378 23.18 5.12 11.19
C LYS A 378 24.51 4.68 10.63
#